data_AF-A0A2A6PG30-F1
#
_entry.id   AF-A0A2A6PG30-F1
#
_cell.length_a   1.000
_cell.length_b   1.000
_cell.length_c   1.000
_cell.angle_alpha   90.00
_cell.angle_beta   90.00
_cell.angle_gamma   90.00
#
_symmetry.space_group_name_H-M   'P 1'
#
loop_
_entity.id
_entity.type
_entity.pdbx_description
1 polymer ?
#
loop_
_entity_poly.entity_id
_entity_poly.type
_entity_poly.pdbx_seq_one_letter_code
_entity_poly.pdbx_strand_id
1 'polypeptide(L)'
;MSNSGWKQDLARDLEAYSLGEEPSPFEMLRAPVIENWTTEVRRIGKEFKLVVRGQAKRHPDYDDGEDIRTAAIHWFDRKGRFARSAHRLYMLGEQRGDEIPIDGVDL
;
A
#
# COMPACT_ATOMS: atom_id res chain seq x y z
N MET A 1 -25.92 -11.45 1.22
CA MET A 1 -24.59 -12.03 0.91
C MET A 1 -23.59 -11.44 1.88
N SER A 2 -22.87 -12.26 2.65
CA SER A 2 -22.08 -11.80 3.80
C SER A 2 -20.95 -10.85 3.37
N ASN A 3 -20.91 -9.66 3.97
CA ASN A 3 -19.98 -8.56 3.69
C ASN A 3 -18.55 -8.82 4.24
N SER A 4 -18.17 -10.10 4.39
CA SER A 4 -17.00 -10.56 5.16
C SER A 4 -15.91 -11.23 4.33
N GLY A 5 -16.15 -11.56 3.06
CA GLY A 5 -15.19 -12.29 2.21
C GLY A 5 -13.83 -11.59 2.11
N TRP A 6 -13.85 -10.26 1.96
CA TRP A 6 -12.62 -9.48 1.85
C TRP A 6 -11.70 -9.58 3.08
N LYS A 7 -12.24 -9.81 4.28
CA LYS A 7 -11.43 -9.99 5.50
C LYS A 7 -10.68 -11.32 5.47
N GLN A 8 -11.32 -12.36 4.97
CA GLN A 8 -10.71 -13.68 4.82
C GLN A 8 -9.65 -13.66 3.73
N ASP A 9 -9.91 -12.96 2.62
CA ASP A 9 -8.93 -12.76 1.57
C ASP A 9 -7.71 -11.99 2.07
N LEU A 10 -7.93 -10.87 2.78
CA LEU A 10 -6.83 -10.11 3.39
C LEU A 10 -6.04 -10.96 4.38
N ALA A 11 -6.70 -11.72 5.26
CA ALA A 11 -6.02 -12.56 6.24
C ALA A 11 -5.14 -13.62 5.56
N ARG A 12 -5.64 -14.27 4.50
CA ARG A 12 -4.89 -15.23 3.70
C ARG A 12 -3.69 -14.59 3.02
N ASP A 13 -3.87 -13.41 2.42
CA ASP A 13 -2.78 -12.65 1.78
C ASP A 13 -1.68 -12.33 2.81
N LEU A 14 -2.07 -11.82 4.00
CA LEU A 14 -1.12 -11.47 5.06
C LEU A 14 -0.35 -12.69 5.60
N GLU A 15 -1.01 -13.83 5.75
CA GLU A 15 -0.36 -15.09 6.15
C GLU A 15 0.67 -15.52 5.10
N ALA A 16 0.29 -15.57 3.82
CA ALA A 16 1.19 -15.92 2.72
C ALA A 16 2.40 -14.97 2.68
N TYR A 17 2.19 -13.66 2.76
CA TYR A 17 3.29 -12.70 2.73
C TYR A 17 4.22 -12.82 3.94
N SER A 18 3.69 -13.19 5.11
CA SER A 18 4.49 -13.44 6.30
C SER A 18 5.44 -14.64 6.15
N LEU A 19 5.08 -15.59 5.29
CA LEU A 19 5.91 -16.74 4.90
C LEU A 19 6.88 -16.42 3.75
N GLY A 20 6.88 -15.17 3.26
CA GLY A 20 7.73 -14.72 2.16
C GLY A 20 7.14 -15.02 0.78
N GLU A 21 5.89 -15.47 0.70
CA GLU A 21 5.19 -15.56 -0.58
C GLU A 21 4.87 -14.16 -1.12
N GLU A 22 4.77 -14.04 -2.43
CA GLU A 22 4.47 -12.80 -3.12
C GLU A 22 3.16 -12.95 -3.89
N PRO A 23 2.43 -11.85 -4.17
CA PRO A 23 1.28 -11.91 -5.05
C PRO A 23 1.65 -12.55 -6.38
N SER A 24 0.71 -13.23 -7.01
CA SER A 24 0.97 -13.86 -8.31
C SER A 24 1.35 -12.82 -9.36
N PRO A 25 2.15 -13.18 -10.39
CA PRO A 25 2.51 -12.25 -11.46
C PRO A 25 1.32 -11.58 -12.14
N PHE A 26 0.18 -12.29 -12.22
CA PHE A 26 -1.06 -11.75 -12.80
C PHE A 26 -1.70 -10.68 -11.91
N GLU A 27 -1.72 -10.88 -10.60
CA GLU A 27 -2.21 -9.87 -9.64
C GLU A 27 -1.33 -8.61 -9.68
N MET A 28 -0.01 -8.81 -9.72
CA MET A 28 0.95 -7.71 -9.83
C MET A 28 0.80 -6.93 -11.14
N LEU A 29 0.57 -7.62 -12.26
CA LEU A 29 0.38 -6.96 -13.56
C LEU A 29 -0.87 -6.07 -13.59
N ARG A 30 -1.94 -6.48 -12.90
CA ARG A 30 -3.23 -5.77 -12.83
C ARG A 30 -3.33 -4.75 -11.71
N ALA A 31 -2.43 -4.81 -10.74
CA ALA A 31 -2.40 -3.86 -9.64
C ALA A 31 -2.03 -2.45 -10.14
N PRO A 32 -2.72 -1.40 -9.64
CA PRO A 32 -2.28 -0.03 -9.84
C PRO A 32 -0.88 0.18 -9.29
N VAL A 33 -0.14 1.07 -9.94
CA VAL A 33 1.21 1.45 -9.54
C VAL A 33 1.15 2.79 -8.82
N ILE A 34 1.94 2.92 -7.77
CA ILE A 34 2.24 4.21 -7.15
C ILE A 34 3.70 4.54 -7.44
N GLU A 35 3.91 5.48 -8.34
CA GLU A 35 5.22 6.02 -8.70
C GLU A 35 5.59 7.17 -7.75
N ASN A 36 6.88 7.51 -7.66
CA ASN A 36 7.39 8.59 -6.82
C ASN A 36 6.82 8.55 -5.39
N TRP A 37 6.84 7.35 -4.81
CA TRP A 37 6.09 7.05 -3.59
C TRP A 37 6.89 7.30 -2.32
N THR A 38 6.18 7.64 -1.24
CA THR A 38 6.69 7.71 0.13
C THR A 38 5.62 7.21 1.11
N THR A 39 5.98 6.91 2.35
CA THR A 39 5.04 6.51 3.40
C THR A 39 4.73 7.65 4.34
N GLU A 40 3.48 7.74 4.79
CA GLU A 40 3.01 8.73 5.76
C GLU A 40 2.23 8.01 6.88
N VAL A 41 2.49 8.35 8.15
CA VAL A 41 1.66 7.91 9.28
C VAL A 41 0.67 9.02 9.61
N ARG A 42 -0.63 8.74 9.47
CA ARG A 42 -1.69 9.73 9.65
C ARG A 42 -2.53 9.43 10.87
N ARG A 43 -2.82 10.45 11.67
CA ARG A 43 -3.80 10.37 12.75
C ARG A 43 -5.21 10.47 12.19
N ILE A 44 -6.04 9.45 12.43
CA ILE A 44 -7.46 9.42 12.09
C ILE A 44 -8.25 9.21 13.37
N GLY A 45 -8.80 10.29 13.92
CA GLY A 45 -9.43 10.29 15.24
C GLY A 45 -8.42 9.94 16.34
N LYS A 46 -8.63 8.79 16.99
CA LYS A 46 -7.75 8.25 18.05
C LYS A 46 -6.74 7.21 17.55
N GLU A 47 -6.76 6.88 16.27
CA GLU A 47 -5.89 5.86 15.67
C GLU A 47 -4.84 6.47 14.75
N PHE A 48 -3.78 5.70 14.46
CA PHE A 48 -2.78 6.03 13.46
C PHE A 48 -2.85 5.02 12.31
N LYS A 49 -2.70 5.49 11.08
CA LYS A 49 -2.74 4.66 9.87
C LYS A 49 -1.52 4.95 9.02
N LEU A 50 -0.79 3.89 8.67
CA LEU A 50 0.22 3.95 7.62
C LEU A 50 -0.47 4.02 6.27
N VAL A 51 -0.09 4.98 5.44
CA VAL A 51 -0.55 5.13 4.05
C VAL A 51 0.66 5.31 3.14
N VAL A 52 0.47 4.99 1.85
CA VAL A 52 1.44 5.35 0.81
C VAL A 52 0.89 6.54 0.05
N ARG A 53 1.74 7.53 -0.18
CA ARG A 53 1.48 8.69 -1.03
C ARG A 53 2.38 8.62 -2.25
N GLY A 54 1.87 8.98 -3.42
CA GLY A 54 2.67 9.11 -4.64
C GLY A 54 1.77 9.37 -5.84
N GLN A 55 2.30 9.17 -7.03
CA GLN A 55 1.59 9.40 -8.29
C GLN A 55 0.92 8.10 -8.76
N ALA A 56 -0.37 8.17 -9.04
CA ALA A 56 -1.14 7.05 -9.55
C ALA A 56 -0.70 6.69 -10.97
N LYS A 57 -0.70 5.40 -11.27
CA LYS A 57 -0.58 4.89 -12.63
C LYS A 57 -1.37 3.59 -12.79
N ARG A 58 -2.17 3.48 -13.85
CA ARG A 58 -3.12 2.39 -14.08
C ARG A 58 -4.12 2.23 -12.92
N HIS A 59 -4.45 3.32 -12.23
CA HIS A 59 -5.44 3.28 -11.17
C HIS A 59 -6.85 3.38 -11.77
N PRO A 60 -7.83 2.56 -11.35
CA PRO A 60 -9.16 2.60 -11.95
C PRO A 60 -9.96 3.87 -11.58
N ASP A 61 -9.59 4.50 -10.47
CA ASP A 61 -10.34 5.63 -9.89
C ASP A 61 -9.62 6.99 -10.03
N TYR A 62 -8.39 7.01 -10.58
CA TYR A 62 -7.54 8.21 -10.67
C TYR A 62 -6.82 8.25 -12.01
N ASP A 63 -6.55 9.45 -12.51
CA ASP A 63 -5.79 9.61 -13.74
C ASP A 63 -4.30 9.34 -13.52
N ASP A 64 -3.62 8.91 -14.58
CA ASP A 64 -2.17 8.67 -14.55
C ASP A 64 -1.42 9.99 -14.25
N GLY A 65 -0.53 9.95 -13.26
CA GLY A 65 0.23 11.11 -12.76
C GLY A 65 -0.45 11.87 -11.63
N GLU A 66 -1.69 11.53 -11.27
CA GLU A 66 -2.40 12.20 -10.17
C GLU A 66 -1.78 11.88 -8.81
N ASP A 67 -1.63 12.90 -7.97
CA ASP A 67 -1.08 12.78 -6.62
C ASP A 67 -2.12 12.14 -5.69
N ILE A 68 -1.95 10.85 -5.35
CA ILE A 68 -2.89 10.07 -4.56
C ILE A 68 -2.33 9.68 -3.19
N ARG A 69 -3.25 9.29 -2.30
CA ARG A 69 -2.93 8.56 -1.07
C ARG A 69 -3.75 7.30 -0.98
N THR A 70 -3.13 6.21 -0.58
CA THR A 70 -3.85 4.95 -0.37
C THR A 70 -4.77 5.01 0.84
N ALA A 71 -5.70 4.05 0.91
CA ALA A 71 -6.26 3.61 2.18
C ALA A 71 -5.16 3.04 3.11
N ALA A 72 -5.55 2.67 4.33
CA ALA A 72 -4.64 2.06 5.30
C ALA A 72 -3.92 0.85 4.71
N ILE A 73 -2.59 0.85 4.84
CA ILE A 73 -1.75 -0.27 4.45
C ILE A 73 -1.70 -1.27 5.59
N HIS A 74 -1.98 -2.54 5.25
CA HIS A 74 -1.91 -3.69 6.14
C HIS A 74 -0.66 -4.54 5.90
N TRP A 75 -0.06 -4.45 4.70
CA TRP A 75 1.22 -5.07 4.39
C TRP A 75 2.09 -4.16 3.53
N PHE A 76 3.36 -4.10 3.86
CA PHE A 76 4.36 -3.41 3.08
C PHE A 76 5.49 -4.40 2.77
N ASP A 77 5.74 -4.69 1.49
CA ASP A 77 6.81 -5.61 1.09
C ASP A 77 8.17 -5.11 1.56
N ARG A 78 8.99 -6.01 2.11
CA ARG A 78 10.31 -5.66 2.69
C ARG A 78 11.28 -5.05 1.68
N LYS A 79 11.08 -5.33 0.38
CA LYS A 79 11.89 -4.77 -0.71
C LYS A 79 11.23 -3.54 -1.36
N GLY A 80 10.12 -3.06 -0.81
CA GLY A 80 9.39 -1.91 -1.34
C GLY A 80 8.81 -2.12 -2.73
N ARG A 81 8.47 -3.36 -3.12
CA ARG A 81 7.94 -3.66 -4.46
C ARG A 81 6.42 -3.59 -4.54
N PHE A 82 5.73 -3.85 -3.44
CA PHE A 82 4.28 -3.79 -3.39
C PHE A 82 3.77 -3.46 -1.97
N ALA A 83 2.53 -2.98 -1.90
CA ALA A 83 1.82 -2.74 -0.65
C ALA A 83 0.37 -3.23 -0.75
N ARG A 84 -0.19 -3.69 0.36
CA ARG A 84 -1.56 -4.21 0.44
C ARG A 84 -2.38 -3.34 1.38
N SER A 85 -3.43 -2.73 0.86
CA SER A 85 -4.55 -2.24 1.67
C SER A 85 -5.61 -3.34 1.82
N ALA A 86 -6.65 -3.08 2.61
CA ALA A 86 -7.77 -4.03 2.78
C ALA A 86 -8.40 -4.50 1.44
N HIS A 87 -8.48 -3.61 0.45
CA HIS A 87 -9.22 -3.86 -0.78
C HIS A 87 -8.36 -3.87 -2.05
N ARG A 88 -7.13 -3.38 -1.97
CA ARG A 88 -6.27 -3.27 -3.15
C ARG A 88 -4.82 -3.64 -2.86
N LEU A 89 -4.23 -4.39 -3.80
CA LEU A 89 -2.80 -4.54 -3.99
C LEU A 89 -2.30 -3.38 -4.85
N TYR A 90 -1.23 -2.73 -4.41
CA TYR A 90 -0.52 -1.70 -5.15
C TYR A 90 0.87 -2.19 -5.48
N MET A 91 1.30 -2.00 -6.72
CA MET A 91 2.70 -2.05 -7.07
C MET A 91 3.36 -0.73 -6.67
N LEU A 92 4.57 -0.82 -6.14
CA LEU A 92 5.36 0.35 -5.78
C LEU A 92 6.44 0.52 -6.86
N GLY A 93 6.40 1.67 -7.53
CA GLY A 93 7.37 2.04 -8.53
C GLY A 93 8.59 2.70 -7.90
N GLU A 94 9.06 3.79 -8.49
CA GLU A 94 10.18 4.55 -7.94
C GLU A 94 9.82 5.17 -6.58
N GLN A 95 10.65 4.93 -5.55
CA GLN A 95 10.51 5.62 -4.27
C GLN A 95 10.98 7.07 -4.44
N ARG A 96 10.25 8.03 -3.87
CA ARG A 96 10.54 9.48 -3.97
C ARG A 96 11.93 9.87 -3.43
N GLY A 97 12.57 9.00 -2.64
CA GLY A 97 13.88 9.28 -2.03
C GLY A 97 13.82 10.21 -0.83
N ASP A 98 12.63 10.58 -0.36
CA ASP A 98 12.45 11.30 0.90
C ASP A 98 12.92 10.39 2.06
N GLU A 99 13.97 10.78 2.78
CA GLU A 99 14.35 10.12 4.03
C GLU A 99 13.19 10.25 5.02
N ILE A 100 12.65 9.11 5.47
CA ILE A 100 11.82 9.08 6.66
C ILE A 100 12.80 9.32 7.82
N PRO A 101 12.73 10.45 8.55
CA PRO A 101 13.57 10.63 9.71
C PRO A 101 13.36 9.44 10.65
N ILE A 102 14.42 8.68 10.89
CA ILE A 102 14.48 7.75 12.01
C ILE A 102 14.39 8.66 13.24
N ASP A 103 13.30 8.54 13.99
CA ASP A 103 12.87 9.43 15.08
C ASP A 103 11.90 10.54 14.65
N GLY A 104 10.72 10.17 14.15
CA GLY A 104 9.56 11.05 13.95
C GLY A 104 8.95 11.60 15.26
N VAL A 105 9.76 12.24 16.10
CA VAL A 105 9.34 13.13 17.17
C VAL A 105 10.26 14.36 17.11
N ASP A 106 9.76 15.48 16.57
CA ASP A 106 10.37 16.77 16.86
C ASP A 106 10.32 16.99 18.39
N LEU A 107 11.44 17.47 18.97
CA LEU A 107 11.57 17.91 20.36
C LEU A 107 10.57 19.01 20.74
#